data_AF-A0A835QZJ0-F1
#
_entry.id   AF-A0A835QZJ0-F1
#
_cell.length_a   1.000
_cell.length_b   1.000
_cell.length_c   1.000
_cell.angle_alpha   90.00
_cell.angle_beta   90.00
_cell.angle_gamma   90.00
#
_symmetry.space_group_name_H-M   'P 1'
#
loop_
_entity.id
_entity.type
_entity.pdbx_description
1 polymer ?
#
loop_
_entity_poly.entity_id
_entity_poly.type
_entity_poly.pdbx_seq_one_letter_code
_entity_poly.pdbx_strand_id
1 'polypeptide(L)'
;MVRPSITINEIDKAVHKMIIDAGAYPSPLGYGGFPKSVCTSVNECMCHGIPDSRQLQVVQKECYRRMLGTGYSGLQGWCQLSKIGKRISETAERYGYGVVERFAGHGVGTVFHSEPIIMHHRNDKSGSMLEGQTFTIEPILTMGTIECVTWDDGWTTLTADGLPAAQFEHTILITRTGAEILTKTR
;
A
#
# COMPACT_ATOMS: atom_id res chain seq x y z
N MET A 1 4.80 10.21 15.93
CA MET A 1 3.90 11.31 15.51
C MET A 1 2.43 10.92 15.60
N VAL A 2 2.05 9.73 15.14
CA VAL A 2 0.68 9.19 15.27
C VAL A 2 0.25 9.15 16.75
N ARG A 3 -0.68 10.02 17.12
CA ARG A 3 -1.28 10.12 18.46
C ARG A 3 -2.67 10.75 18.35
N PRO A 4 -3.56 10.57 19.34
CA PRO A 4 -4.85 11.25 19.34
C PRO A 4 -4.72 12.78 19.20
N SER A 5 -5.74 13.40 18.61
CA SER A 5 -5.87 14.86 18.43
C SER A 5 -4.89 15.53 17.46
N ILE A 6 -3.91 14.80 16.88
CA ILE A 6 -3.15 15.33 15.75
C ILE A 6 -4.03 15.37 14.50
N THR A 7 -4.00 16.48 13.77
CA THR A 7 -4.67 16.57 12.48
C THR A 7 -3.88 15.82 11.41
N ILE A 8 -4.58 15.34 10.39
CA ILE A 8 -3.93 14.69 9.26
C ILE A 8 -3.01 15.67 8.49
N ASN A 9 -3.40 16.93 8.38
CA ASN A 9 -2.57 18.02 7.83
C ASN A 9 -1.26 18.25 8.62
N GLU A 10 -1.24 18.07 9.94
CA GLU A 10 0.00 18.16 10.71
C GLU A 10 0.96 17.01 10.38
N ILE A 11 0.44 15.82 10.10
CA ILE A 11 1.23 14.68 9.64
C ILE A 11 1.84 15.00 8.26
N ASP A 12 1.03 15.47 7.31
CA ASP A 12 1.51 15.85 5.97
C ASP A 12 2.62 16.91 6.03
N LYS A 13 2.43 17.98 6.82
CA LYS A 13 3.46 19.03 7.00
C LYS A 13 4.76 18.48 7.55
N ALA A 14 4.69 17.58 8.53
CA ALA A 14 5.88 16.98 9.11
C ALA A 14 6.60 16.04 8.14
N VAL A 15 5.84 15.22 7.39
CA VAL A 15 6.40 14.34 6.35
C VAL A 15 7.03 15.17 5.24
N HIS A 16 6.34 16.20 4.75
CA HIS A 16 6.87 17.14 3.77
C HIS A 16 8.21 17.73 4.24
N LYS A 17 8.23 18.27 5.46
CA LYS A 17 9.46 18.85 6.03
C LYS A 17 10.58 17.81 6.13
N MET A 18 10.29 16.60 6.62
CA MET A 18 11.27 15.52 6.72
C MET A 18 11.89 15.18 5.36
N ILE A 19 11.08 15.12 4.29
CA ILE A 19 11.52 14.82 2.94
C ILE A 19 12.42 15.95 2.39
N ILE A 20 12.00 17.20 2.55
CA ILE A 20 12.77 18.37 2.10
C ILE A 20 14.09 18.49 2.88
N ASP A 21 14.08 18.29 4.20
CA ASP A 21 15.28 18.33 5.04
C ASP A 21 16.27 17.21 4.65
N ALA A 22 15.79 16.10 4.08
CA ALA A 22 16.61 15.02 3.53
C ALA A 22 17.10 15.29 2.09
N GLY A 23 16.80 16.46 1.51
CA GLY A 23 17.19 16.82 0.15
C GLY A 23 16.41 16.10 -0.95
N ALA A 24 15.21 15.57 -0.63
CA ALA A 24 14.37 14.81 -1.54
C ALA A 24 13.09 15.59 -1.92
N TYR A 25 12.36 15.07 -2.91
CA TYR A 25 11.05 15.58 -3.33
C TYR A 25 9.94 14.61 -2.91
N PRO A 26 8.81 15.09 -2.36
CA PRO A 26 7.68 14.22 -2.02
C PRO A 26 6.92 13.77 -3.28
N SER A 27 7.19 12.56 -3.77
CA SER A 27 6.65 12.03 -5.03
C SER A 27 5.13 12.18 -5.24
N PRO A 28 4.25 12.04 -4.20
CA PRO A 28 2.82 12.26 -4.38
C PRO A 28 2.44 13.70 -4.74
N LEU A 29 3.24 14.70 -4.33
CA LEU A 29 2.89 16.10 -4.51
C LEU A 29 2.83 16.45 -6.00
N GLY A 30 1.67 16.89 -6.48
CA GLY A 30 1.41 17.24 -7.87
C GLY A 30 1.24 16.04 -8.82
N TYR A 31 1.45 14.81 -8.36
CA TYR A 31 1.31 13.61 -9.19
C TYR A 31 -0.16 13.41 -9.58
N GLY A 32 -0.47 13.50 -10.87
CA GLY A 32 -1.85 13.47 -11.38
C GLY A 32 -2.74 14.62 -10.85
N GLY A 33 -2.16 15.66 -10.23
CA GLY A 33 -2.89 16.71 -9.54
C GLY A 33 -3.13 16.46 -8.04
N PHE A 34 -2.54 15.42 -7.43
CA PHE A 34 -2.68 15.15 -6.00
C PHE A 34 -2.10 16.32 -5.16
N PRO A 35 -2.85 16.85 -4.17
CA PRO A 35 -2.52 18.15 -3.58
C PRO A 35 -1.57 18.11 -2.37
N LYS A 36 -1.11 16.92 -1.94
CA LYS A 36 -0.39 16.72 -0.67
C LYS A 36 0.87 15.88 -0.85
N SER A 37 1.70 15.84 0.18
CA SER A 37 3.03 15.19 0.13
C SER A 37 2.98 13.71 0.50
N VAL A 38 1.88 13.27 1.13
CA VAL A 38 1.66 11.89 1.56
C VAL A 38 0.16 11.58 1.55
N CYS A 39 -0.18 10.32 1.29
CA CYS A 39 -1.54 9.82 1.45
C CYS A 39 -1.76 9.37 2.90
N THR A 40 -2.95 9.60 3.43
CA THR A 40 -3.31 9.26 4.81
C THR A 40 -4.70 8.68 4.85
N SER A 41 -4.76 7.36 4.96
CA SER A 41 -5.99 6.57 4.87
C SER A 41 -6.39 6.05 6.25
N VAL A 42 -7.50 6.55 6.76
CA VAL A 42 -8.01 6.24 8.11
C VAL A 42 -9.26 5.38 8.00
N ASN A 43 -9.35 4.32 8.79
CA ASN A 43 -10.52 3.45 8.95
C ASN A 43 -11.00 2.81 7.64
N GLU A 44 -12.14 3.23 7.09
CA GLU A 44 -12.76 2.72 5.87
C GLU A 44 -12.05 3.18 4.59
N CYS A 45 -11.18 4.19 4.69
CA CYS A 45 -10.37 4.64 3.57
C CYS A 45 -9.31 3.58 3.22
N MET A 46 -9.39 3.05 2.01
CA MET A 46 -8.51 2.02 1.47
C MET A 46 -7.13 2.57 1.13
N CYS A 47 -7.09 3.68 0.38
CA CYS A 47 -5.88 4.33 -0.12
C CYS A 47 -6.19 5.77 -0.56
N HIS A 48 -5.14 6.54 -0.84
CA HIS A 48 -5.18 7.89 -1.43
C HIS A 48 -6.01 8.93 -0.66
N GLY A 49 -6.24 8.73 0.63
CA GLY A 49 -6.90 9.73 1.46
C GLY A 49 -6.08 11.02 1.49
N ILE A 50 -6.69 12.15 1.12
CA ILE A 50 -6.02 13.45 1.10
C ILE A 50 -5.91 14.00 2.53
N PRO A 51 -4.71 14.37 3.00
CA PRO A 51 -4.56 15.05 4.28
C PRO A 51 -5.45 16.29 4.47
N ASP A 52 -6.24 16.27 5.55
CA ASP A 52 -7.23 17.31 5.89
C ASP A 52 -7.14 17.74 7.38
N SER A 53 -8.13 18.49 7.86
CA SER A 53 -8.21 18.93 9.26
C SER A 53 -8.76 17.88 10.23
N ARG A 54 -9.09 16.66 9.78
CA ARG A 54 -9.59 15.59 10.65
C ARG A 54 -8.56 15.25 11.71
N GLN A 55 -9.00 15.08 12.96
CA GLN A 55 -8.15 14.63 14.04
C GLN A 55 -8.17 13.11 14.17
N LEU A 56 -7.00 12.52 14.40
CA LEU A 56 -6.90 11.10 14.75
C LEU A 56 -7.58 10.80 16.08
N GLN A 57 -8.34 9.71 16.10
CA GLN A 57 -9.05 9.21 17.27
C GLN A 57 -8.38 7.93 17.81
N VAL A 58 -8.65 7.60 19.07
CA VAL A 58 -8.20 6.33 19.66
C VAL A 58 -9.06 5.18 19.12
N VAL A 59 -8.44 4.15 18.55
CA VAL A 59 -9.10 2.90 18.15
C VAL A 59 -8.34 1.68 18.69
N GLN A 60 -9.05 0.58 18.95
CA GLN A 60 -8.48 -0.67 19.48
C GLN A 60 -7.58 -1.36 18.43
N LYS A 61 -6.38 -1.80 18.83
CA LYS A 61 -5.25 -2.17 17.96
C LYS A 61 -5.27 -3.62 17.40
N GLU A 62 -6.39 -4.34 17.46
CA GLU A 62 -6.36 -5.80 17.30
C GLU A 62 -6.17 -6.29 15.85
N CYS A 63 -6.60 -5.52 14.83
CA CYS A 63 -6.50 -5.93 13.43
C CYS A 63 -5.08 -5.83 12.83
N TYR A 64 -4.24 -4.90 13.32
CA TYR A 64 -2.98 -4.51 12.65
C TYR A 64 -1.83 -5.51 12.84
N ARG A 65 -1.77 -6.23 13.97
CA ARG A 65 -0.62 -7.11 14.29
C ARG A 65 -0.66 -8.46 13.58
N ARG A 66 -1.82 -8.90 13.08
CA ARG A 66 -1.97 -10.23 12.43
C ARG A 66 -1.69 -10.18 10.92
N MET A 67 -1.81 -9.02 10.29
CA MET A 67 -1.50 -8.83 8.85
C MET A 67 0.00 -8.77 8.56
N LEU A 68 0.83 -8.33 9.50
CA LEU A 68 2.29 -8.17 9.37
C LEU A 68 3.10 -9.49 9.33
N GLY A 69 2.44 -10.65 9.51
CA GLY A 69 3.08 -11.97 9.59
C GLY A 69 3.27 -12.69 8.25
N THR A 70 2.91 -12.08 7.11
CA THR A 70 3.11 -12.66 5.78
C THR A 70 4.56 -12.54 5.34
N GLY A 71 5.40 -13.46 5.83
CA GLY A 71 6.80 -13.53 5.43
C GLY A 71 6.98 -13.64 3.91
N TYR A 72 7.80 -12.74 3.35
CA TYR A 72 8.26 -12.71 1.95
C TYR A 72 9.20 -13.89 1.58
N SER A 73 9.08 -15.03 2.26
CA SER A 73 9.93 -16.21 2.03
C SER A 73 9.55 -16.89 0.72
N GLY A 74 10.49 -16.99 -0.22
CA GLY A 74 10.34 -17.78 -1.45
C GLY A 74 10.20 -16.95 -2.75
N LEU A 75 10.37 -15.63 -2.69
CA LEU A 75 10.54 -14.82 -3.90
C LEU A 75 11.97 -15.02 -4.43
N GLN A 76 12.08 -15.64 -5.60
CA GLN A 76 13.32 -15.85 -6.33
C GLN A 76 13.15 -15.33 -7.75
N GLY A 77 14.24 -14.99 -8.43
CA GLY A 77 14.23 -14.78 -9.88
C GLY A 77 13.48 -15.92 -10.57
N TRP A 78 12.73 -15.62 -11.63
CA TRP A 78 11.92 -16.58 -12.40
C TRP A 78 10.61 -17.06 -11.74
N CYS A 79 10.27 -16.58 -10.54
CA CYS A 79 8.94 -16.81 -9.98
C CYS A 79 7.86 -16.06 -10.78
N GLN A 80 6.70 -16.70 -10.97
CA GLN A 80 5.54 -16.05 -11.60
C GLN A 80 4.98 -14.95 -10.69
N LEU A 81 4.68 -13.79 -11.25
CA LEU A 81 4.12 -12.64 -10.53
C LEU A 81 2.76 -12.99 -9.89
N SER A 82 1.94 -13.81 -10.56
CA SER A 82 0.66 -14.32 -10.05
C SER A 82 0.75 -15.07 -8.72
N LYS A 83 1.93 -15.61 -8.36
CA LYS A 83 2.15 -16.25 -7.06
C LYS A 83 2.02 -15.28 -5.88
N ILE A 84 2.29 -13.99 -6.08
CA ILE A 84 2.12 -12.95 -5.06
C ILE A 84 0.65 -12.89 -4.66
N GLY A 85 -0.24 -12.68 -5.64
CA GLY A 85 -1.68 -12.56 -5.39
C GLY A 85 -2.26 -13.84 -4.79
N LYS A 86 -1.84 -15.01 -5.27
CA LYS A 86 -2.23 -16.30 -4.68
C LYS A 86 -1.89 -16.38 -3.19
N ARG A 87 -0.65 -16.04 -2.80
CA ARG A 87 -0.19 -16.13 -1.40
C ARG A 87 -0.90 -15.12 -0.48
N ILE A 88 -1.18 -13.93 -1.00
CA ILE A 88 -1.92 -12.88 -0.27
C ILE A 88 -3.36 -13.34 -0.04
N SER A 89 -4.08 -13.77 -1.09
CA SER A 89 -5.44 -14.28 -0.98
C SER A 89 -5.55 -15.46 -0.01
N GLU A 90 -4.69 -16.48 -0.13
CA GLU A 90 -4.70 -17.62 0.80
C GLU A 90 -4.48 -17.21 2.26
N THR A 91 -3.74 -16.13 2.50
CA THR A 91 -3.55 -15.64 3.86
C THR A 91 -4.74 -14.82 4.34
N ALA A 92 -5.27 -13.92 3.51
CA ALA A 92 -6.44 -13.10 3.84
C ALA A 92 -7.68 -13.97 4.13
N GLU A 93 -7.93 -14.97 3.27
CA GLU A 93 -9.03 -15.93 3.39
C GLU A 93 -9.03 -16.65 4.75
N ARG A 94 -7.85 -17.08 5.25
CA ARG A 94 -7.71 -17.74 6.57
C ARG A 94 -8.17 -16.88 7.75
N TYR A 95 -8.16 -15.57 7.59
CA TYR A 95 -8.57 -14.63 8.63
C TYR A 95 -9.90 -13.93 8.29
N GLY A 96 -10.57 -14.31 7.20
CA GLY A 96 -11.85 -13.75 6.80
C GLY A 96 -11.77 -12.34 6.23
N TYR A 97 -10.63 -11.93 5.67
CA TYR A 97 -10.46 -10.62 5.04
C TYR A 97 -10.67 -10.66 3.52
N GLY A 98 -11.23 -9.58 2.96
CA GLY A 98 -11.25 -9.34 1.52
C GLY A 98 -9.90 -8.83 1.01
N VAL A 99 -9.59 -9.08 -0.27
CA VAL A 99 -8.42 -8.53 -0.96
C VAL A 99 -8.92 -7.62 -2.08
N VAL A 100 -8.62 -6.33 -2.01
CA VAL A 100 -9.11 -5.36 -3.02
C VAL A 100 -8.47 -5.63 -4.37
N GLU A 101 -9.30 -5.69 -5.42
CA GLU A 101 -8.84 -6.02 -6.78
C GLU A 101 -8.53 -4.80 -7.63
N ARG A 102 -9.15 -3.65 -7.31
CA ARG A 102 -9.04 -2.41 -8.10
C ARG A 102 -7.65 -1.76 -8.06
N PHE A 103 -6.85 -2.06 -7.02
CA PHE A 103 -5.52 -1.51 -6.83
C PHE A 103 -4.46 -2.62 -6.87
N ALA A 104 -3.33 -2.30 -7.47
CA ALA A 104 -2.23 -3.22 -7.71
C ALA A 104 -0.92 -2.56 -7.28
N GLY A 105 0.07 -3.38 -6.94
CA GLY A 105 1.45 -2.90 -6.87
C GLY A 105 1.97 -2.62 -8.27
N HIS A 106 3.14 -1.98 -8.33
CA HIS A 106 3.67 -1.47 -9.58
C HIS A 106 5.20 -1.49 -9.57
N GLY A 107 5.80 -1.48 -10.76
CA GLY A 107 7.21 -1.14 -10.89
C GLY A 107 7.48 0.27 -10.38
N VAL A 108 8.64 0.46 -9.75
CA VAL A 108 9.04 1.74 -9.19
C VAL A 108 10.55 1.92 -9.31
N GLY A 109 10.99 3.11 -9.73
CA GLY A 109 12.41 3.42 -9.90
C GLY A 109 12.59 4.86 -10.37
N THR A 110 13.12 5.05 -11.57
CA THR A 110 13.16 6.38 -12.21
C THR A 110 11.77 6.91 -12.59
N VAL A 111 10.76 6.04 -12.59
CA VAL A 111 9.35 6.36 -12.80
C VAL A 111 8.58 5.94 -11.55
N PHE A 112 7.62 6.78 -11.12
CA PHE A 112 6.88 6.54 -9.87
C PHE A 112 5.99 5.29 -9.96
N HIS A 113 5.19 5.17 -11.02
CA HIS A 113 4.40 3.97 -11.33
C HIS A 113 4.75 3.47 -12.73
N SER A 114 5.25 2.24 -12.84
CA SER A 114 5.58 1.59 -14.11
C SER A 114 5.21 0.10 -14.09
N GLU A 115 5.45 -0.59 -15.21
CA GLU A 115 5.45 -2.06 -15.20
C GLU A 115 6.56 -2.60 -14.28
N PRO A 116 6.38 -3.78 -13.65
CA PRO A 116 5.25 -4.69 -13.81
C PRO A 116 4.04 -4.31 -12.94
N ILE A 117 2.83 -4.57 -13.42
CA ILE A 117 1.61 -4.54 -12.59
C ILE A 117 1.56 -5.78 -11.67
N ILE A 118 1.47 -5.57 -10.36
CA ILE A 118 1.45 -6.62 -9.34
C ILE A 118 0.05 -6.79 -8.75
N MET A 119 -0.68 -7.79 -9.23
CA MET A 119 -2.02 -8.09 -8.73
C MET A 119 -1.95 -8.76 -7.34
N HIS A 120 -2.70 -8.24 -6.37
CA HIS A 120 -2.71 -8.75 -4.99
C HIS A 120 -3.75 -9.85 -4.73
N HIS A 121 -4.75 -9.99 -5.59
CA HIS A 121 -5.73 -11.07 -5.54
C HIS A 121 -5.25 -12.28 -6.35
N ARG A 122 -5.79 -13.46 -6.07
CA ARG A 122 -5.57 -14.68 -6.85
C ARG A 122 -5.92 -14.43 -8.32
N ASN A 123 -4.97 -14.73 -9.19
CA ASN A 123 -5.10 -14.53 -10.63
C ASN A 123 -4.17 -15.50 -11.38
N ASP A 124 -4.37 -15.64 -12.69
CA ASP A 124 -3.55 -16.47 -13.57
C ASP A 124 -2.79 -15.63 -14.63
N LYS A 125 -2.52 -14.34 -14.34
CA LYS A 125 -1.77 -13.50 -15.27
C LYS A 125 -0.36 -14.04 -15.45
N SER A 126 0.09 -14.05 -16.70
CA SER A 126 1.47 -14.37 -17.05
C SER A 126 2.42 -13.26 -16.63
N GLY A 127 3.67 -13.62 -16.38
CA GLY A 127 4.73 -12.67 -16.05
C GLY A 127 5.68 -13.26 -15.04
N SER A 128 6.98 -13.06 -15.24
CA SER A 128 8.02 -13.59 -14.36
C SER A 128 8.84 -12.46 -13.76
N MET A 129 9.25 -12.64 -12.52
CA MET A 129 10.19 -11.75 -11.83
C MET A 129 11.55 -11.84 -12.53
N LEU A 130 12.10 -10.69 -12.91
CA LEU A 130 13.41 -10.58 -13.55
C LEU A 130 14.44 -10.05 -12.56
N GLU A 131 15.67 -10.54 -12.61
CA GLU A 131 16.77 -10.00 -11.82
C GLU A 131 16.97 -8.50 -12.10
N GLY A 132 17.20 -7.71 -11.05
CA GLY A 132 17.33 -6.26 -11.11
C GLY A 132 16.00 -5.50 -11.13
N GLN A 133 14.87 -6.19 -11.28
CA GLN A 133 13.55 -5.56 -11.29
C GLN A 133 13.18 -5.05 -9.90
N THR A 134 12.61 -3.86 -9.85
CA THR A 134 12.07 -3.23 -8.63
C THR A 134 10.58 -3.00 -8.77
N PHE A 135 9.81 -3.37 -7.73
CA PHE A 135 8.37 -3.18 -7.70
C PHE A 135 7.84 -3.13 -6.27
N THR A 136 6.60 -2.66 -6.11
CA THR A 136 5.89 -2.61 -4.83
C THR A 136 5.02 -3.85 -4.65
N ILE A 137 4.91 -4.31 -3.40
CA ILE A 137 3.83 -5.19 -2.96
C ILE A 137 3.06 -4.40 -1.89
N GLU A 138 1.81 -4.05 -2.19
CA GLU A 138 1.02 -3.08 -1.42
C GLU A 138 -0.45 -3.49 -1.20
N PRO A 139 -0.73 -4.73 -0.74
CA PRO A 139 -2.10 -5.23 -0.66
C PRO A 139 -2.98 -4.39 0.26
N ILE A 140 -4.19 -4.09 -0.21
CA ILE A 140 -5.26 -3.51 0.59
C ILE A 140 -6.21 -4.64 0.98
N LEU A 141 -6.40 -4.80 2.29
CA LEU A 141 -7.27 -5.81 2.89
C LEU A 141 -8.47 -5.15 3.56
N THR A 142 -9.64 -5.76 3.43
CA THR A 142 -10.90 -5.22 4.00
C THR A 142 -11.52 -6.17 5.01
N MET A 143 -12.21 -5.62 6.02
CA MET A 143 -13.00 -6.41 6.97
C MET A 143 -14.35 -6.87 6.40
N GLY A 144 -14.80 -6.25 5.31
CA GLY A 144 -16.08 -6.53 4.68
C GLY A 144 -15.94 -6.66 3.16
N THR A 145 -16.74 -5.90 2.43
CA THR A 145 -16.72 -5.89 0.97
C THR A 145 -15.37 -5.40 0.41
N ILE A 146 -15.04 -5.85 -0.79
CA ILE A 146 -13.92 -5.33 -1.59
C ILE A 146 -14.37 -4.20 -2.53
N GLU A 147 -15.68 -4.01 -2.67
CA GLU A 147 -16.25 -2.94 -3.46
C GLU A 147 -15.88 -1.58 -2.89
N CYS A 148 -15.65 -0.63 -3.79
CA CYS A 148 -15.09 0.66 -3.42
C CYS A 148 -15.86 1.83 -4.05
N VAL A 149 -15.89 2.93 -3.30
CA VAL A 149 -16.43 4.21 -3.74
C VAL A 149 -15.29 5.23 -3.70
N THR A 150 -15.16 6.03 -4.74
CA THR A 150 -14.21 7.15 -4.79
C THR A 150 -14.98 8.43 -4.55
N TRP A 151 -14.51 9.28 -3.63
CA TRP A 151 -15.11 10.58 -3.38
C TRP A 151 -14.95 11.53 -4.58
N ASP A 152 -15.76 12.60 -4.57
CA ASP A 152 -15.75 13.65 -5.61
C ASP A 152 -14.42 14.41 -5.69
N ASP A 153 -13.53 14.25 -4.68
CA ASP A 153 -12.15 14.75 -4.74
C ASP A 153 -11.29 14.03 -5.79
N GLY A 154 -11.77 12.90 -6.34
CA GLY A 154 -11.13 12.12 -7.38
C GLY A 154 -10.01 11.18 -6.90
N TRP A 155 -9.74 11.14 -5.59
CA TRP A 155 -8.63 10.39 -5.00
C TRP A 155 -9.06 9.45 -3.88
N THR A 156 -9.75 10.00 -2.88
CA THR A 156 -10.04 9.28 -1.64
C THR A 156 -10.95 8.10 -1.95
N THR A 157 -10.43 6.89 -1.78
CA THR A 157 -11.17 5.65 -2.08
C THR A 157 -11.46 4.89 -0.80
N LEU A 158 -12.73 4.50 -0.62
CA LEU A 158 -13.24 3.88 0.62
C LEU A 158 -13.95 2.57 0.31
N THR A 159 -14.12 1.73 1.32
CA THR A 159 -15.01 0.57 1.27
C THR A 159 -16.47 1.02 1.09
N ALA A 160 -17.19 0.31 0.22
CA ALA A 160 -18.59 0.64 -0.07
C ALA A 160 -19.54 0.35 1.12
N ASP A 161 -19.14 -0.51 2.05
CA ASP A 161 -19.90 -0.84 3.26
C ASP A 161 -19.47 -0.04 4.51
N GLY A 162 -18.47 0.84 4.38
CA GLY A 162 -17.93 1.63 5.47
C GLY A 162 -17.16 0.84 6.53
N LEU A 163 -16.86 -0.44 6.29
CA LEU A 163 -16.03 -1.24 7.19
C LEU A 163 -14.54 -0.95 6.99
N PRO A 164 -13.70 -1.17 8.01
CA PRO A 164 -12.28 -0.82 7.94
C PRO A 164 -11.50 -1.53 6.83
N ALA A 165 -10.51 -0.82 6.29
CA ALA A 165 -9.48 -1.33 5.41
C ALA A 165 -8.09 -1.13 6.02
N ALA A 166 -7.12 -1.91 5.57
CA ALA A 166 -5.72 -1.78 5.97
C ALA A 166 -4.80 -2.06 4.78
N GLN A 167 -3.69 -1.32 4.70
CA GLN A 167 -2.67 -1.48 3.68
C GLN A 167 -1.28 -1.51 4.34
N PHE A 168 -0.38 -2.29 3.75
CA PHE A 168 1.06 -2.24 4.00
C PHE A 168 1.78 -2.32 2.68
N GLU A 169 2.91 -1.63 2.58
CA GLU A 169 3.70 -1.57 1.35
C GLU A 169 5.18 -1.79 1.62
N HIS A 170 5.82 -2.51 0.71
CA HIS A 170 7.27 -2.53 0.58
C HIS A 170 7.70 -2.45 -0.88
N THR A 171 8.73 -1.65 -1.15
CA THR A 171 9.54 -1.75 -2.37
C THR A 171 10.51 -2.94 -2.27
N ILE A 172 10.46 -3.80 -3.28
CA ILE A 172 11.22 -5.03 -3.40
C ILE A 172 12.18 -4.94 -4.59
N LEU A 173 13.43 -5.37 -4.41
CA LEU A 173 14.40 -5.60 -5.47
C LEU A 173 14.56 -7.11 -5.69
N ILE A 174 14.38 -7.58 -6.92
CA ILE A 174 14.67 -8.96 -7.27
C ILE A 174 16.17 -9.12 -7.54
N THR A 175 16.78 -10.07 -6.85
CA THR A 175 18.19 -10.40 -7.00
C THR A 175 18.34 -11.76 -7.67
N ARG A 176 19.55 -12.09 -8.12
CA ARG A 176 19.85 -13.40 -8.71
C ARG A 176 19.38 -14.59 -7.87
N THR A 177 19.47 -14.46 -6.55
CA THR A 177 19.23 -15.56 -5.59
C THR A 177 17.96 -15.39 -4.77
N GLY A 178 17.20 -14.32 -4.96
CA GLY A 178 16.06 -14.02 -4.08
C GLY A 178 15.45 -12.64 -4.31
N ALA A 179 15.04 -12.02 -3.21
CA ALA A 179 14.52 -10.65 -3.19
C ALA A 179 15.03 -9.89 -1.95
N GLU A 180 15.25 -8.60 -2.10
CA GLU A 180 15.63 -7.68 -1.03
C GLU A 180 14.49 -6.68 -0.77
N ILE A 181 14.20 -6.42 0.51
CA ILE A 181 13.20 -5.44 0.94
C ILE A 181 13.93 -4.11 1.18
N LEU A 182 13.82 -3.18 0.23
CA LEU A 182 14.56 -1.90 0.25
C LEU A 182 14.02 -0.91 1.30
N THR A 183 12.77 -1.09 1.71
CA THR A 183 12.04 -0.17 2.63
C THR A 183 11.83 -0.79 4.01
N LYS A 184 12.66 -1.77 4.38
CA LYS A 184 12.56 -2.45 5.68
C LYS A 184 12.84 -1.46 6.81
N THR A 185 11.99 -1.45 7.83
CA THR A 185 12.24 -0.67 9.05
C THR A 185 13.39 -1.29 9.84
N ARG A 186 14.23 -0.44 10.45
CA ARG A 186 15.25 -0.86 11.41
C ARG A 186 14.63 -1.27 12.74
#